data_AF-A0A7Y2HBN6-F1
#
_entry.id   AF-A0A7Y2HBN6-F1
#
_cell.length_a   1.000
_cell.length_b   1.000
_cell.length_c   1.000
_cell.angle_alpha   90.00
_cell.angle_beta   90.00
_cell.angle_gamma   90.00
#
_symmetry.space_group_name_H-M   'P 1'
#
loop_
_entity.id
_entity.type
_entity.pdbx_description
1 polymer ?
#
loop_
_entity_poly.entity_id
_entity_poly.type
_entity_poly.pdbx_seq_one_letter_code
_entity_poly.pdbx_strand_id
1 'polypeptide(L)'
;MPKMKESYKKIKTILISQPKPERSPYFDIEKKWGIKVDWRPFIHVEPVTEKEFRRNRLRPDEFSAVIFTSKNSIEHFFRMCEEMRVKMSQQTKYFCLTEAIANYLQKFIVYRKRKVFVGVRKIKDLEASFEKHKENERFLLPCSNLGAKDVVKYLEEKEINFKEAMMYRTVS
;
A
#
# COMPACT_ATOMS: atom_id res chain seq x y z
N MET A 1 -2.99 49.87 31.51
CA MET A 1 -3.76 48.82 30.80
C MET A 1 -3.58 47.50 31.55
N PRO A 2 -4.64 46.82 32.00
CA PRO A 2 -4.49 45.53 32.68
C PRO A 2 -4.06 44.47 31.67
N LYS A 3 -2.94 43.79 31.94
CA LYS A 3 -2.51 42.62 31.16
C LYS A 3 -3.52 41.50 31.38
N MET A 4 -4.25 41.12 30.33
CA MET A 4 -5.09 39.93 30.32
C MET A 4 -4.23 38.72 30.71
N LYS A 5 -4.49 38.12 31.87
CA LYS A 5 -3.87 36.85 32.28
C LYS A 5 -4.54 35.75 31.45
N GLU A 6 -3.87 35.27 30.42
CA GLU A 6 -4.35 34.09 29.70
C GLU A 6 -4.34 32.89 30.66
N SER A 7 -5.53 32.46 31.06
CA SER A 7 -5.74 31.27 31.88
C SER A 7 -5.82 30.05 30.97
N TYR A 8 -4.67 29.51 30.56
CA TYR A 8 -4.63 28.25 29.83
C TYR A 8 -5.11 27.10 30.72
N LYS A 9 -6.04 26.28 30.20
CA LYS A 9 -6.49 25.07 30.90
C LYS A 9 -5.35 24.05 30.95
N LYS A 10 -5.13 23.45 32.14
CA LYS A 10 -4.16 22.36 32.32
C LYS A 10 -4.54 21.17 31.42
N ILE A 11 -3.63 20.78 30.54
CA ILE A 11 -3.77 19.59 29.70
C ILE A 11 -3.63 18.36 30.60
N LYS A 12 -4.60 17.44 30.52
CA LYS A 12 -4.62 16.18 31.29
C LYS A 12 -4.37 14.94 30.43
N THR A 13 -4.76 15.01 29.16
CA THR A 13 -4.74 13.88 28.23
C THR A 13 -4.34 14.34 26.83
N ILE A 14 -3.57 13.53 26.11
CA ILE A 14 -3.25 13.70 24.69
C ILE A 14 -3.68 12.42 23.96
N LEU A 15 -4.43 12.56 22.87
CA LEU A 15 -4.79 11.46 21.99
C LEU A 15 -3.85 11.44 20.78
N ILE A 16 -3.24 10.30 20.49
CA ILE A 16 -2.36 10.12 19.35
C ILE A 16 -2.96 9.05 18.44
N SER A 17 -3.16 9.41 17.17
CA SER A 17 -3.81 8.57 16.16
C SER A 17 -2.90 7.53 15.52
N GLN A 18 -1.63 7.48 15.91
CA GLN A 18 -0.67 6.49 15.44
C GLN A 18 -0.79 5.19 16.25
N PRO A 19 -0.39 4.03 15.69
CA PRO A 19 -0.20 2.83 16.49
C PRO A 19 0.84 3.09 17.58
N LYS A 20 0.61 2.51 18.77
CA LYS A 20 1.52 2.66 19.90
C LYS A 20 2.89 2.09 19.50
N PRO A 21 3.94 2.92 19.39
CA PRO A 21 5.26 2.45 19.00
C PRO A 21 5.98 1.87 20.23
N GLU A 22 7.05 1.11 20.00
CA GLU A 22 7.95 0.69 21.08
C GLU A 22 8.73 1.86 21.69
N ARG A 23 9.04 2.90 20.88
CA ARG A 23 9.76 4.11 21.30
C ARG A 23 9.07 5.36 20.76
N SER A 24 8.88 6.35 21.61
CA SER A 24 8.25 7.63 21.25
C SER A 24 8.64 8.77 22.18
N PRO A 25 8.85 9.99 21.67
CA PRO A 25 9.04 11.18 22.51
C PRO A 25 7.82 11.49 23.39
N TYR A 26 6.64 10.98 23.05
CA TYR A 26 5.42 11.18 23.85
C TYR A 26 5.44 10.40 25.17
N PHE A 27 6.21 9.31 25.27
CA PHE A 27 6.42 8.61 26.54
C PHE A 27 7.20 9.47 27.54
N ASP A 28 8.17 10.25 27.06
CA ASP A 28 8.93 11.17 27.90
C ASP A 28 8.07 12.35 28.37
N ILE A 29 7.16 12.84 27.53
CA ILE A 29 6.19 13.90 27.87
C ILE A 29 5.21 13.42 28.94
N GLU A 30 4.67 12.20 28.80
CA GLU A 30 3.81 11.56 29.79
C GLU A 30 4.48 11.51 31.17
N LYS A 31 5.74 11.06 31.22
CA LYS A 31 6.53 10.98 32.46
C LYS A 31 6.86 12.35 33.03
N LYS A 32 7.28 13.32 32.20
CA LYS A 32 7.73 14.65 32.64
C LYS A 32 6.59 15.49 33.20
N TRP A 33 5.39 15.38 32.63
CA TRP A 33 4.28 16.28 32.95
C TRP A 33 3.10 15.58 33.62
N GLY A 34 3.14 14.25 33.79
CA GLY A 34 2.05 13.46 34.38
C GLY A 34 0.77 13.51 33.55
N ILE A 35 0.90 13.60 32.22
CA ILE A 35 -0.19 13.69 31.25
C ILE A 35 -0.42 12.30 30.66
N LYS A 36 -1.66 11.84 30.60
CA LYS A 36 -1.98 10.53 29.99
C LYS A 36 -1.91 10.62 28.46
N VAL A 37 -1.20 9.71 27.82
CA VAL A 37 -1.16 9.59 26.35
C VAL A 37 -1.98 8.37 25.90
N ASP A 38 -3.11 8.63 25.26
CA ASP A 38 -3.97 7.61 24.67
C ASP A 38 -3.57 7.36 23.20
N TRP A 39 -3.14 6.15 22.88
CA TRP A 39 -2.82 5.74 21.50
C TRP A 39 -4.03 5.04 20.90
N ARG A 40 -4.67 5.67 19.91
CA ARG A 40 -5.84 5.12 19.23
C ARG A 40 -5.65 5.19 17.72
N PRO A 41 -5.15 4.12 17.08
CA PRO A 41 -5.10 4.07 15.63
C PRO A 41 -6.50 4.21 15.07
N PHE A 42 -6.74 5.29 14.32
CA PHE A 42 -8.00 5.48 13.60
C PHE A 42 -8.04 4.71 12.28
N ILE A 43 -6.91 4.13 11.87
CA ILE A 43 -6.80 3.40 10.62
C ILE A 43 -5.93 2.18 10.87
N HIS A 44 -6.46 1.00 10.62
CA HIS A 44 -5.67 -0.23 10.54
C HIS A 44 -5.92 -0.97 9.24
N VAL A 45 -5.01 -1.88 8.91
CA VAL A 45 -5.08 -2.69 7.70
C VAL A 45 -5.37 -4.14 8.06
N GLU A 46 -6.43 -4.71 7.50
CA GLU A 46 -6.77 -6.13 7.66
C GLU A 46 -6.53 -6.90 6.36
N PRO A 47 -5.90 -8.07 6.39
CA PRO A 47 -5.73 -8.89 5.20
C PRO A 47 -7.07 -9.43 4.69
N VAL A 48 -7.25 -9.47 3.37
CA VAL A 48 -8.32 -10.29 2.75
C VAL A 48 -7.91 -11.76 2.83
N THR A 49 -8.80 -12.63 3.29
CA THR A 49 -8.50 -14.06 3.40
C THR A 49 -8.52 -14.74 2.03
N GLU A 50 -7.76 -15.84 1.89
CA GLU A 50 -7.78 -16.68 0.68
C GLU A 50 -9.21 -17.08 0.24
N LYS A 51 -10.06 -17.45 1.21
CA LYS A 51 -11.45 -17.85 0.96
C LYS A 51 -12.27 -16.71 0.34
N GLU A 52 -12.09 -15.49 0.82
CA GLU A 52 -12.75 -14.31 0.24
C GLU A 52 -12.20 -13.98 -1.14
N PHE A 53 -10.88 -14.05 -1.31
CA PHE A 53 -10.23 -13.77 -2.58
C PHE A 53 -10.69 -14.72 -3.69
N ARG A 54 -10.80 -16.02 -3.38
CA ARG A 54 -11.27 -17.05 -4.33
C ARG A 54 -12.69 -16.83 -4.83
N ARG A 55 -13.56 -16.13 -4.08
CA ARG A 55 -14.93 -15.79 -4.53
C ARG A 55 -14.92 -14.89 -5.76
N ASN A 56 -13.87 -14.09 -5.93
CA ASN A 56 -13.71 -13.22 -7.10
C ASN A 56 -13.29 -14.00 -8.36
N ARG A 57 -13.04 -15.32 -8.26
CA ARG A 57 -12.56 -16.17 -9.36
C ARG A 57 -11.31 -15.61 -10.03
N LEU A 58 -10.43 -14.99 -9.23
CA LEU A 58 -9.13 -14.50 -9.66
C LEU A 58 -8.04 -15.43 -9.13
N ARG A 59 -7.00 -15.61 -9.93
CA ARG A 59 -5.76 -16.25 -9.51
C ARG A 59 -4.56 -15.37 -9.86
N PRO A 60 -3.62 -15.12 -8.93
CA PRO A 60 -2.47 -14.26 -9.19
C PRO A 60 -1.63 -14.69 -10.39
N ASP A 61 -1.48 -16.00 -10.63
CA ASP A 61 -0.66 -16.58 -11.70
C ASP A 61 -1.29 -16.49 -13.10
N GLU A 62 -2.55 -16.08 -13.22
CA GLU A 62 -3.19 -15.80 -14.52
C GLU A 62 -2.74 -14.44 -15.11
N PHE A 63 -1.99 -13.66 -14.36
CA PHE A 63 -1.53 -12.33 -14.73
C PHE A 63 -0.03 -12.35 -14.99
N SER A 64 0.36 -11.81 -16.14
CA SER A 64 1.74 -11.76 -16.59
C SER A 64 2.46 -10.50 -16.07
N ALA A 65 1.70 -9.48 -15.65
CA ALA A 65 2.20 -8.26 -15.06
C ALA A 65 1.43 -7.86 -13.78
N VAL A 66 2.12 -7.23 -12.83
CA VAL A 66 1.53 -6.73 -11.57
C VAL A 66 1.93 -5.28 -11.32
N ILE A 67 0.95 -4.45 -10.96
CA ILE A 67 1.13 -3.01 -10.69
C ILE A 67 1.09 -2.78 -9.18
N PHE A 68 2.19 -2.28 -8.60
CA PHE A 68 2.31 -1.96 -7.19
C PHE A 68 2.32 -0.45 -6.94
N THR A 69 1.34 -0.01 -6.16
CA THR A 69 1.14 1.39 -5.76
C THR A 69 1.62 1.66 -4.32
N SER A 70 1.90 0.63 -3.52
CA SER A 70 2.36 0.78 -2.13
C SER A 70 3.16 -0.45 -1.67
N LYS A 71 3.78 -0.35 -0.49
CA LYS A 71 4.43 -1.50 0.17
C LYS A 71 3.39 -2.53 0.64
N ASN A 72 2.25 -2.07 1.17
CA ASN A 72 1.17 -2.95 1.63
C ASN A 72 0.63 -3.81 0.48
N SER A 73 0.51 -3.24 -0.73
CA SER A 73 0.05 -4.02 -1.88
C SER A 73 1.03 -5.11 -2.30
N ILE A 74 2.35 -4.91 -2.12
CA ILE A 74 3.36 -5.97 -2.29
C ILE A 74 3.17 -7.06 -1.22
N GLU A 75 3.14 -6.68 0.05
CA GLU A 75 3.06 -7.64 1.16
C GLU A 75 1.82 -8.52 1.07
N HIS A 76 0.65 -7.91 0.89
CA HIS A 76 -0.59 -8.68 0.83
C HIS A 76 -0.73 -9.46 -0.47
N PHE A 77 -0.14 -9.01 -1.58
CA PHE A 77 -0.08 -9.80 -2.82
C PHE A 77 0.76 -11.07 -2.62
N PHE A 78 1.99 -10.96 -2.12
CA PHE A 78 2.84 -12.14 -1.93
C PHE A 78 2.35 -13.05 -0.82
N ARG A 79 1.76 -12.51 0.26
CA ARG A 79 1.04 -13.31 1.26
C ARG A 79 -0.10 -14.11 0.62
N MET A 80 -0.91 -13.47 -0.24
CA MET A 80 -2.00 -14.16 -0.95
C MET A 80 -1.46 -15.25 -1.88
N CYS A 81 -0.37 -14.99 -2.61
CA CYS A 81 0.30 -16.00 -3.42
C CYS A 81 0.75 -17.20 -2.58
N GLU A 82 1.34 -16.97 -1.40
CA GLU A 82 1.77 -18.02 -0.49
C GLU A 82 0.57 -18.82 0.07
N GLU A 83 -0.47 -18.15 0.56
CA GLU A 83 -1.71 -18.77 1.05
C GLU A 83 -2.37 -19.64 -0.04
N MET A 84 -2.41 -19.15 -1.27
CA MET A 84 -2.96 -19.88 -2.42
C MET A 84 -2.02 -20.95 -2.99
N ARG A 85 -0.79 -21.09 -2.46
CA ARG A 85 0.28 -21.97 -2.97
C ARG A 85 0.62 -21.69 -4.43
N VAL A 86 0.56 -20.42 -4.82
CA VAL A 86 0.88 -19.91 -6.16
C VAL A 86 2.30 -19.37 -6.18
N LYS A 87 3.09 -19.83 -7.16
CA LYS A 87 4.43 -19.31 -7.42
C LYS A 87 4.41 -18.47 -8.69
N MET A 88 4.69 -17.18 -8.56
CA MET A 88 4.78 -16.29 -9.72
C MET A 88 5.93 -16.70 -10.64
N SER A 89 5.70 -16.57 -11.94
CA SER A 89 6.70 -16.88 -12.96
C SER A 89 7.90 -15.93 -12.83
N GLN A 90 9.11 -16.45 -13.09
CA GLN A 90 10.31 -15.62 -13.22
C GLN A 90 10.25 -14.67 -14.43
N GLN A 91 9.25 -14.82 -15.29
CA GLN A 91 8.97 -13.94 -16.42
C GLN A 91 8.01 -12.79 -16.10
N THR A 92 7.33 -12.85 -14.94
CA THR A 92 6.37 -11.83 -14.49
C THR A 92 7.03 -10.46 -14.47
N LYS A 93 6.30 -9.46 -14.98
CA LYS A 93 6.73 -8.06 -14.99
C LYS A 93 6.09 -7.31 -13.82
N TYR A 94 6.87 -6.44 -13.19
CA TYR A 94 6.41 -5.67 -12.03
C TYR A 94 6.54 -4.18 -12.33
N PHE A 95 5.45 -3.44 -12.13
CA PHE A 95 5.36 -2.01 -12.37
C PHE A 95 5.20 -1.33 -11.02
N CYS A 96 6.23 -0.64 -10.56
CA CYS A 96 6.27 0.01 -9.27
C CYS A 96 6.11 1.51 -9.45
N LEU A 97 5.17 2.12 -8.74
CA LEU A 97 4.87 3.54 -8.88
C LEU A 97 6.07 4.45 -8.52
N THR A 98 6.92 3.98 -7.60
CA THR A 98 8.09 4.70 -7.12
C THR A 98 9.28 3.76 -6.90
N GLU A 99 10.48 4.33 -6.87
CA GLU A 99 11.71 3.61 -6.55
C GLU A 99 11.67 2.96 -5.15
N ALA A 100 11.07 3.63 -4.16
CA ALA A 100 10.92 3.08 -2.82
C ALA A 100 10.09 1.78 -2.79
N ILE A 101 9.08 1.67 -3.66
CA ILE A 101 8.27 0.46 -3.82
C ILE A 101 9.08 -0.63 -4.54
N ALA A 102 9.81 -0.27 -5.60
CA ALA A 102 10.66 -1.22 -6.33
C ALA A 102 11.79 -1.80 -5.46
N ASN A 103 12.41 -0.97 -4.61
CA ASN A 103 13.42 -1.40 -3.66
C ASN A 103 12.84 -2.34 -2.61
N TYR A 104 11.61 -2.08 -2.16
CA TYR A 104 10.91 -2.98 -1.25
C TYR A 104 10.58 -4.34 -1.88
N LEU A 105 10.18 -4.34 -3.14
CA LEU A 105 9.85 -5.54 -3.92
C LEU A 105 11.02 -6.54 -4.00
N GLN A 106 12.28 -6.07 -3.96
CA GLN A 106 13.47 -6.93 -4.02
C GLN A 106 13.52 -7.99 -2.91
N LYS A 107 12.81 -7.79 -1.80
CA LYS A 107 12.70 -8.78 -0.73
C LYS A 107 11.90 -10.03 -1.15
N PHE A 108 11.05 -9.92 -2.16
CA PHE A 108 10.07 -10.94 -2.54
C PHE A 108 10.44 -11.66 -3.84
N ILE A 109 11.28 -11.06 -4.68
CA ILE A 109 11.63 -11.59 -6.01
C ILE A 109 13.13 -11.53 -6.27
N VAL A 110 13.59 -12.37 -7.19
CA VAL A 110 14.92 -12.19 -7.80
C VAL A 110 14.86 -10.99 -8.73
N TYR A 111 15.45 -9.88 -8.30
CA TYR A 111 15.37 -8.61 -9.02
C TYR A 111 16.07 -8.68 -10.39
N ARG A 112 15.36 -8.24 -11.43
CA ARG A 112 15.89 -8.13 -12.80
C ARG A 112 15.43 -6.81 -13.41
N LYS A 113 16.36 -5.91 -13.73
CA LYS A 113 16.05 -4.57 -14.28
C LYS A 113 15.09 -4.61 -15.47
N ARG A 114 15.26 -5.57 -16.39
CA ARG A 114 14.38 -5.75 -17.57
C ARG A 114 12.93 -6.22 -17.26
N LYS A 115 12.63 -6.54 -16.00
CA LYS A 115 11.31 -7.03 -15.53
C LYS A 115 10.67 -6.12 -14.49
N VAL A 116 11.39 -5.12 -14.00
CA VAL A 116 10.89 -4.17 -13.00
C VAL A 116 10.93 -2.77 -13.57
N PHE A 117 9.75 -2.21 -13.79
CA PHE A 117 9.53 -0.87 -14.33
C PHE A 117 9.18 0.06 -13.19
N VAL A 118 9.79 1.23 -13.15
CA VAL A 118 9.76 2.11 -11.98
C VAL A 118 9.37 3.53 -12.41
N GLY A 119 8.31 4.05 -11.81
CA GLY A 119 7.90 5.45 -11.95
C GLY A 119 8.60 6.35 -10.93
N VAL A 120 8.36 7.66 -11.02
CA VAL A 120 8.92 8.64 -10.08
C VAL A 120 7.96 8.84 -8.90
N ARG A 121 6.69 9.18 -9.19
CA ARG A 121 5.66 9.46 -8.19
C ARG A 121 4.23 9.16 -8.65
N LYS A 122 3.94 9.32 -9.93
CA LYS A 122 2.60 9.21 -10.51
C LYS A 122 2.53 8.06 -11.51
N ILE A 123 1.32 7.56 -11.75
CA ILE A 123 1.11 6.44 -12.69
C ILE A 123 1.54 6.80 -14.12
N LYS A 124 1.41 8.08 -14.49
CA LYS A 124 1.85 8.61 -15.78
C LYS A 124 3.36 8.46 -16.01
N ASP A 125 4.16 8.39 -14.95
CA ASP A 125 5.62 8.21 -15.10
C ASP A 125 5.97 6.81 -15.65
N LEU A 126 5.02 5.86 -15.60
CA LEU A 126 5.14 4.53 -16.18
C LEU A 126 4.60 4.43 -17.62
N GLU A 127 4.15 5.53 -18.23
CA GLU A 127 3.48 5.56 -19.54
C GLU A 127 4.28 4.83 -20.64
N ALA A 128 5.55 5.20 -20.81
CA ALA A 128 6.42 4.56 -21.80
C ALA A 128 6.64 3.06 -21.55
N SER A 129 6.51 2.60 -20.30
CA SER A 129 6.57 1.17 -19.96
C SER A 129 5.25 0.47 -20.28
N PHE A 130 4.11 1.12 -20.00
CA PHE A 130 2.80 0.58 -20.36
C PHE A 130 2.63 0.48 -21.87
N GLU A 131 3.00 1.49 -22.65
CA GLU A 131 2.89 1.44 -24.12
C GLU A 131 3.64 0.25 -24.73
N LYS A 132 4.79 -0.13 -24.16
CA LYS A 132 5.59 -1.28 -24.61
C LYS A 132 4.99 -2.63 -24.24
N HIS A 133 4.07 -2.67 -23.28
CA HIS A 133 3.62 -3.92 -22.65
C HIS A 133 2.11 -4.11 -22.69
N LYS A 134 1.30 -3.08 -22.95
CA LYS A 134 -0.16 -3.12 -22.88
C LYS A 134 -0.80 -4.16 -23.82
N GLU A 135 -0.21 -4.39 -24.98
CA GLU A 135 -0.72 -5.34 -25.98
C GLU A 135 -0.46 -6.82 -25.61
N ASN A 136 0.58 -7.08 -24.82
CA ASN A 136 1.08 -8.44 -24.58
C ASN A 136 0.86 -8.92 -23.14
N GLU A 137 0.46 -8.03 -22.24
CA GLU A 137 0.38 -8.32 -20.81
C GLU A 137 -1.04 -8.17 -20.28
N ARG A 138 -1.39 -9.06 -19.36
CA ARG A 138 -2.59 -8.92 -18.53
C ARG A 138 -2.17 -8.48 -17.14
N PHE A 139 -2.63 -7.31 -16.72
CA PHE A 139 -2.18 -6.66 -15.50
C PHE A 139 -3.08 -6.99 -14.31
N LEU A 140 -2.47 -7.30 -13.17
CA LEU A 140 -3.15 -7.30 -11.88
C LEU A 140 -2.81 -6.00 -11.14
N LEU A 141 -3.82 -5.37 -10.54
CA LEU A 141 -3.66 -4.23 -9.64
C LEU A 141 -4.11 -4.61 -8.22
N PRO A 142 -3.19 -5.11 -7.38
CA PRO A 142 -3.44 -5.32 -5.96
C PRO A 142 -3.71 -4.00 -5.24
N CYS A 143 -4.87 -3.87 -4.59
CA CYS A 143 -5.30 -2.65 -3.92
C CYS A 143 -6.05 -2.94 -2.60
N SER A 144 -6.41 -1.87 -1.88
CA SER A 144 -7.30 -1.97 -0.72
C SER A 144 -8.77 -1.86 -1.12
N ASN A 145 -9.68 -2.00 -0.15
CA ASN A 145 -11.10 -1.65 -0.31
C ASN A 145 -11.35 -0.20 -0.76
N LEU A 146 -10.39 0.72 -0.58
CA LEU A 146 -10.49 2.10 -1.07
C LEU A 146 -10.11 2.22 -2.56
N GLY A 147 -9.53 1.17 -3.13
CA GLY A 147 -9.06 1.11 -4.52
C GLY A 147 -7.84 2.00 -4.78
N ALA A 148 -7.50 2.14 -6.06
CA ALA A 148 -6.46 3.05 -6.52
C ALA A 148 -7.02 3.96 -7.64
N LYS A 149 -8.03 4.78 -7.29
CA LYS A 149 -8.87 5.52 -8.27
C LYS A 149 -8.09 6.23 -9.37
N ASP A 150 -7.02 6.96 -9.03
CA ASP A 150 -6.21 7.68 -10.02
C ASP A 150 -5.45 6.73 -10.97
N VAL A 151 -5.04 5.56 -10.47
CA VAL A 151 -4.38 4.52 -11.27
C VAL A 151 -5.40 3.86 -12.17
N VAL A 152 -6.54 3.46 -11.64
CA VAL A 152 -7.65 2.83 -12.37
C VAL A 152 -8.10 3.73 -13.52
N LYS A 153 -8.38 5.00 -13.23
CA LYS A 153 -8.77 5.99 -14.23
C LYS A 153 -7.74 6.10 -15.36
N TYR A 154 -6.45 6.16 -15.01
CA TYR A 154 -5.38 6.20 -16.02
C TYR A 154 -5.32 4.92 -16.87
N LEU A 155 -5.47 3.75 -16.25
CA LEU A 155 -5.42 2.47 -16.96
C LEU A 155 -6.61 2.31 -17.92
N GLU A 156 -7.80 2.76 -17.51
CA GLU A 156 -9.00 2.81 -18.35
C GLU A 156 -8.85 3.81 -19.51
N GLU A 157 -8.39 5.03 -19.24
CA GLU A 157 -8.11 6.06 -20.26
C GLU A 157 -7.10 5.60 -21.33
N LYS A 158 -6.20 4.69 -20.95
CA LYS A 158 -5.16 4.12 -21.85
C LYS A 158 -5.52 2.76 -22.41
N GLU A 159 -6.72 2.27 -22.14
CA GLU A 159 -7.24 0.98 -22.60
C GLU A 159 -6.31 -0.19 -22.25
N ILE A 160 -5.70 -0.14 -21.06
CA ILE A 160 -4.80 -1.20 -20.59
C ILE A 160 -5.64 -2.37 -20.08
N ASN A 161 -5.26 -3.60 -20.42
CA ASN A 161 -5.94 -4.80 -19.92
C ASN A 161 -5.54 -5.09 -18.47
N PHE A 162 -6.33 -4.64 -17.51
CA PHE A 162 -6.07 -4.86 -16.08
C PHE A 162 -7.26 -5.43 -15.31
N LYS A 163 -6.97 -5.99 -14.13
CA LYS A 163 -7.98 -6.29 -13.12
C LYS A 163 -7.56 -5.82 -11.75
N GLU A 164 -8.46 -5.11 -11.08
CA GLU A 164 -8.30 -4.78 -9.66
C GLU A 164 -8.54 -5.99 -8.78
N ALA A 165 -7.73 -6.10 -7.73
CA ALA A 165 -7.82 -7.19 -6.78
C ALA A 165 -7.64 -6.65 -5.37
N MET A 166 -8.74 -6.65 -4.60
CA MET A 166 -8.71 -6.25 -3.20
C MET A 166 -7.95 -7.29 -2.37
N MET A 167 -6.79 -6.89 -1.84
CA MET A 167 -5.90 -7.76 -1.05
C MET A 167 -5.95 -7.49 0.45
N TYR A 168 -6.42 -6.31 0.84
CA TYR A 168 -6.53 -5.85 2.22
C TYR A 168 -7.61 -4.78 2.37
N ARG A 169 -8.04 -4.54 3.61
CA ARG A 169 -9.03 -3.53 3.97
C ARG A 169 -8.39 -2.49 4.87
N THR A 170 -8.54 -1.24 4.49
CA THR A 170 -8.36 -0.10 5.38
C THR A 170 -9.65 0.06 6.17
N VAL A 171 -9.56 -0.10 7.49
CA VAL A 171 -10.69 -0.01 8.43
C VAL A 171 -10.44 1.15 9.38
N SER A 172 -11.49 1.90 9.70
CA SER A 172 -11.47 3.09 10.55
C SER A 172 -12.57 3.08 11.60
#